data_AF-A0A6J8AU43-F1
#
_entry.id   AF-A0A6J8AU43-F1
#
_cell.length_a   1.000
_cell.length_b   1.000
_cell.length_c   1.000
_cell.angle_alpha   90.00
_cell.angle_beta   90.00
_cell.angle_gamma   90.00
#
_symmetry.space_group_name_H-M   'P 1'
#
loop_
_entity.id
_entity.type
_entity.pdbx_description
1 polymer ?
#
loop_
_entity_poly.entity_id
_entity_poly.type
_entity_poly.pdbx_seq_one_letter_code
_entity_poly.pdbx_strand_id
1 'polypeptide(L)'
;MPRGYGGVAILWKKNLDKLVTTLPIGNERIQCIELSGNQQKLYIYIYLSPLSSSNFKLRLKYELPCRNSEVQKQSISNKVKWNKTDKDKYKSLIEEGIALLKDKPQNPTELDEAFVTLNHTITKATVAVAPKKKTKKKKKKLQIMTENIFQAISKKKIAFFKWKQNCRPSDPNNSYTLQKKMTTSSLQKQCRIEVALHKIQERQKIIDTGYNDSLLFYSLIKKQRGKLSRFIEELTVKEELFLSPENVMKGWNKHFGDLAKKSNNTSFDTKYLKSVEKEAFKICKDKYIHQEISNEEIKKAVSKLNTNKAEDFNGVTAEYFIHGSESLLLYLQQLFALNSVTYLLKIGTLFQMYKNKGDIKNDKKI
;
A
#
# COMPACT_ATOMS: atom_id res chain seq x y z
N MET A 1 -6.87 -29.57 8.26
CA MET A 1 -6.63 -28.16 7.88
C MET A 1 -7.97 -27.47 7.67
N PRO A 2 -8.16 -26.20 8.06
CA PRO A 2 -9.38 -25.46 7.75
C PRO A 2 -9.46 -25.19 6.25
N ARG A 3 -10.58 -25.56 5.61
CA ARG A 3 -10.86 -25.21 4.21
C ARG A 3 -11.35 -23.76 4.18
N GLY A 4 -10.54 -22.85 3.63
CA GLY A 4 -10.90 -21.44 3.53
C GLY A 4 -12.02 -21.22 2.51
N TYR A 5 -13.05 -20.45 2.87
CA TYR A 5 -14.06 -19.97 1.94
C TYR A 5 -13.40 -19.13 0.84
N GLY A 6 -13.85 -19.32 -0.42
CA GLY A 6 -13.13 -18.86 -1.62
C GLY A 6 -12.68 -17.39 -1.59
N GLY A 7 -11.38 -17.19 -1.80
CA GLY A 7 -10.77 -15.88 -2.01
C GLY A 7 -10.05 -15.82 -3.37
N VAL A 8 -10.25 -14.73 -4.10
CA VAL A 8 -9.56 -14.45 -5.37
C VAL A 8 -8.09 -14.17 -5.08
N ALA A 9 -7.15 -14.99 -5.57
CA ALA A 9 -5.71 -14.76 -5.35
C ALA A 9 -5.06 -14.12 -6.58
N ILE A 10 -4.80 -12.81 -6.55
CA ILE A 10 -4.03 -12.17 -7.63
C ILE A 10 -2.54 -12.46 -7.41
N LEU A 11 -1.89 -13.03 -8.44
CA LEU A 11 -0.48 -13.39 -8.46
C LEU A 11 0.20 -12.69 -9.64
N TRP A 12 1.48 -12.33 -9.52
CA TRP A 12 2.25 -11.76 -10.63
C TRP A 12 3.73 -12.16 -10.57
N LYS A 13 4.45 -11.89 -11.65
CA LYS A 13 5.91 -12.07 -11.67
C LYS A 13 6.57 -10.90 -10.94
N LYS A 14 7.53 -11.20 -10.06
CA LYS A 14 8.27 -10.25 -9.20
C LYS A 14 8.81 -9.01 -9.94
N ASN A 15 9.22 -9.13 -11.20
CA ASN A 15 9.68 -7.98 -12.00
C ASN A 15 8.59 -6.92 -12.27
N LEU A 16 7.32 -7.20 -11.96
CA LEU A 16 6.18 -6.28 -12.08
C LEU A 16 5.85 -5.55 -10.76
N ASP A 17 6.49 -5.90 -9.63
CA ASP A 17 6.19 -5.34 -8.28
C ASP A 17 6.20 -3.80 -8.21
N LYS A 18 6.98 -3.16 -9.08
CA LYS A 18 7.15 -1.69 -9.13
C LYS A 18 6.08 -0.99 -9.94
N LEU A 19 5.25 -1.77 -10.65
CA LEU A 19 4.13 -1.30 -11.43
C LEU A 19 2.83 -1.48 -10.64
N VAL A 20 2.70 -2.54 -9.85
CA VAL A 20 1.43 -2.83 -9.14
C VAL A 20 1.26 -1.95 -7.90
N THR A 21 0.17 -1.19 -7.87
CA THR A 21 -0.32 -0.41 -6.73
C THR A 21 -1.68 -0.95 -6.32
N THR A 22 -1.81 -1.46 -5.10
CA THR A 22 -3.10 -1.90 -4.54
C THR A 22 -4.00 -0.69 -4.26
N LEU A 23 -5.22 -0.70 -4.80
CA LEU A 23 -6.26 0.29 -4.53
C LEU A 23 -7.42 -0.38 -3.76
N PRO A 24 -7.66 -0.06 -2.49
CA PRO A 24 -8.90 -0.44 -1.82
C PRO A 24 -10.04 0.47 -2.34
N ILE A 25 -10.89 -0.08 -3.20
CA ILE A 25 -12.04 0.62 -3.79
C ILE A 25 -13.31 -0.13 -3.37
N GLY A 26 -14.15 0.52 -2.56
CA GLY A 26 -15.44 0.00 -2.12
C GLY A 26 -15.37 -1.13 -1.09
N ASN A 27 -16.47 -1.34 -0.35
CA ASN A 27 -16.57 -2.31 0.73
C ASN A 27 -16.68 -3.78 0.23
N GLU A 28 -16.02 -4.15 -0.87
CA GLU A 28 -16.18 -5.46 -1.53
C GLU A 28 -15.03 -6.45 -1.31
N ARG A 29 -15.35 -7.73 -1.53
CA ARG A 29 -14.50 -8.90 -1.23
C ARG A 29 -13.20 -9.02 -2.04
N ILE A 30 -12.89 -8.05 -2.90
CA ILE A 30 -11.88 -8.12 -3.96
C ILE A 30 -11.10 -6.80 -4.00
N GLN A 31 -9.79 -6.84 -3.74
CA GLN A 31 -8.95 -5.64 -3.89
C GLN A 31 -8.70 -5.31 -5.36
N CYS A 32 -8.82 -4.03 -5.72
CA CYS A 32 -8.39 -3.53 -7.01
C CYS A 32 -6.85 -3.36 -7.03
N ILE A 33 -6.26 -3.45 -8.22
CA ILE A 33 -4.84 -3.16 -8.45
C ILE A 33 -4.66 -2.31 -9.71
N GLU A 34 -3.94 -1.20 -9.55
CA GLU A 34 -3.53 -0.28 -10.60
C GLU A 34 -2.13 -0.68 -11.09
N LEU A 35 -1.90 -0.65 -12.42
CA LEU A 35 -0.60 -0.93 -13.02
C LEU A 35 0.03 0.36 -13.56
N SER A 36 0.92 0.95 -12.77
CA SER A 36 1.68 2.15 -13.13
C SER A 36 2.89 1.81 -14.01
N GLY A 37 2.66 1.45 -15.28
CA GLY A 37 3.73 1.32 -16.27
C GLY A 37 3.31 0.65 -17.57
N ASN A 38 4.09 0.88 -18.64
CA ASN A 38 3.77 0.44 -20.00
C ASN A 38 4.20 -1.02 -20.26
N GLN A 39 3.69 -1.99 -19.48
CA GLN A 39 3.88 -3.43 -19.72
C GLN A 39 2.55 -4.14 -19.94
N GLN A 40 2.45 -4.85 -21.06
CA GLN A 40 1.18 -5.19 -21.71
C GLN A 40 0.38 -6.36 -21.11
N LYS A 41 0.95 -7.16 -20.19
CA LYS A 41 0.32 -8.43 -19.72
C LYS A 41 0.51 -8.68 -18.23
N LEU A 42 -0.58 -8.59 -17.48
CA LEU A 42 -0.73 -9.13 -16.12
C LEU A 42 -1.58 -10.41 -16.18
N TYR A 43 -1.17 -11.46 -15.46
CA TYR A 43 -1.87 -12.75 -15.44
C TYR A 43 -2.60 -12.94 -14.11
N ILE A 44 -3.90 -12.60 -14.06
CA ILE A 44 -4.72 -12.70 -12.84
C ILE A 44 -5.30 -14.12 -12.71
N TYR A 45 -4.82 -14.89 -11.72
CA TYR A 45 -5.26 -16.26 -11.46
C TYR A 45 -6.43 -16.33 -10.45
N ILE A 46 -7.63 -15.99 -10.92
CA ILE A 46 -8.85 -15.98 -10.08
C ILE A 46 -9.23 -17.41 -9.66
N TYR A 47 -8.85 -17.82 -8.44
CA TYR A 47 -9.32 -19.06 -7.84
C TYR A 47 -10.77 -18.91 -7.35
N LEU A 48 -11.73 -19.29 -8.21
CA LEU A 48 -13.14 -19.40 -7.83
C LEU A 48 -13.38 -20.74 -7.12
N SER A 49 -13.98 -20.69 -5.93
CA SER A 49 -14.42 -21.90 -5.23
C SER A 49 -15.65 -22.50 -5.94
N PRO A 50 -15.73 -23.83 -6.12
CA PRO A 50 -16.81 -24.50 -6.88
C PRO A 50 -18.10 -24.64 -6.05
N LEU A 51 -18.54 -23.55 -5.39
CA LEU A 51 -19.52 -23.58 -4.30
C LEU A 51 -20.70 -22.59 -4.50
N SER A 52 -21.05 -22.28 -5.75
CA SER A 52 -22.24 -21.46 -6.06
C SER A 52 -22.75 -21.70 -7.49
N SER A 53 -23.82 -22.48 -7.62
CA SER A 53 -24.48 -22.83 -8.88
C SER A 53 -25.63 -21.90 -9.25
N SER A 54 -25.87 -20.85 -8.46
CA SER A 54 -26.60 -19.66 -8.88
C SER A 54 -25.79 -18.87 -9.92
N ASN A 55 -26.49 -18.12 -10.78
CA ASN A 55 -25.90 -17.44 -11.95
C ASN A 55 -25.02 -16.22 -11.58
N PHE A 56 -23.82 -16.47 -11.05
CA PHE A 56 -22.82 -15.44 -10.78
C PHE A 56 -22.25 -14.82 -12.08
N LYS A 57 -22.97 -13.83 -12.62
CA LYS A 57 -22.42 -12.86 -13.57
C LYS A 57 -21.40 -11.96 -12.84
N LEU A 58 -20.14 -12.37 -12.86
CA LEU A 58 -19.01 -11.55 -12.39
C LEU A 58 -18.86 -10.31 -13.30
N ARG A 59 -19.59 -9.24 -12.99
CA ARG A 59 -19.45 -7.94 -13.66
C ARG A 59 -18.18 -7.24 -13.18
N LEU A 60 -17.07 -7.44 -13.89
CA LEU A 60 -15.89 -6.58 -13.79
C LEU A 60 -16.25 -5.18 -14.32
N LYS A 61 -16.74 -4.30 -13.43
CA LYS A 61 -17.10 -2.92 -13.75
C LYS A 61 -15.82 -2.07 -13.76
N TYR A 62 -15.16 -2.00 -14.92
CA TYR A 62 -14.05 -1.06 -15.11
C TYR A 62 -14.61 0.36 -15.28
N GLU A 63 -14.66 1.10 -14.18
CA GLU A 63 -14.92 2.53 -14.24
C GLU A 63 -13.61 3.27 -14.57
N LEU A 64 -13.63 4.03 -15.67
CA LEU A 64 -12.58 5.00 -15.94
C LEU A 64 -12.51 5.97 -14.73
N PRO A 65 -11.34 6.18 -14.11
CA PRO A 65 -11.25 7.02 -12.93
C PRO A 65 -11.70 8.43 -13.27
N CYS A 66 -12.68 8.94 -12.52
CA CYS A 66 -13.13 10.33 -12.64
C CYS A 66 -11.93 11.26 -12.38
N ARG A 67 -11.42 11.88 -13.46
CA ARG A 67 -10.42 12.92 -13.35
C ARG A 67 -11.01 14.04 -12.49
N ASN A 68 -10.38 14.28 -11.33
CA ASN A 68 -10.61 15.34 -10.33
C ASN A 68 -11.09 14.89 -8.93
N SER A 69 -11.28 13.60 -8.64
CA SER A 69 -11.03 13.13 -7.27
C SER A 69 -9.53 12.94 -7.09
N GLU A 70 -8.94 13.52 -6.04
CA GLU A 70 -7.52 13.30 -5.74
C GLU A 70 -7.25 11.80 -5.52
N VAL A 71 -6.37 11.21 -6.33
CA VAL A 71 -5.82 9.89 -6.01
C VAL A 71 -4.91 10.07 -4.80
N GLN A 72 -5.52 10.00 -3.61
CA GLN A 72 -4.83 9.96 -2.33
C GLN A 72 -3.95 8.72 -2.33
N LYS A 73 -2.69 8.89 -2.74
CA LYS A 73 -1.66 7.86 -2.65
C LYS A 73 -1.62 7.39 -1.22
N GLN A 74 -2.21 6.22 -0.96
CA GLN A 74 -2.32 5.67 0.38
C GLN A 74 -0.91 5.51 0.93
N SER A 75 -0.52 6.45 1.79
CA SER A 75 0.85 6.53 2.26
C SER A 75 1.04 5.40 3.25
N ILE A 76 1.56 4.27 2.75
CA ILE A 76 1.64 2.96 3.43
C ILE A 76 1.66 3.16 4.94
N SER A 77 0.58 2.72 5.60
CA SER A 77 0.34 3.00 7.00
C SER A 77 1.56 2.54 7.80
N ASN A 78 2.27 3.49 8.40
CA ASN A 78 3.40 3.15 9.26
C ASN A 78 2.80 2.60 10.54
N LYS A 79 2.59 1.28 10.59
CA LYS A 79 1.97 0.51 11.68
C LYS A 79 2.19 1.16 13.05
N VAL A 80 1.08 1.37 13.74
CA VAL A 80 1.02 2.07 15.02
C VAL A 80 1.97 1.40 16.01
N LYS A 81 2.80 2.22 16.65
CA LYS A 81 3.80 1.73 17.60
C LYS A 81 3.20 1.72 19.00
N TRP A 82 2.39 0.69 19.26
CA TRP A 82 1.68 0.49 20.53
C TRP A 82 2.55 0.45 21.80
N ASN A 83 3.87 0.34 21.67
CA ASN A 83 4.85 0.54 22.75
C ASN A 83 5.35 2.00 22.91
N LYS A 84 4.72 2.95 22.20
CA LYS A 84 4.98 4.40 22.17
C LYS A 84 3.68 5.19 22.00
N THR A 85 2.55 4.53 22.21
CA THR A 85 1.19 5.06 22.13
C THR A 85 0.65 5.12 23.55
N ASP A 86 -0.05 6.21 23.88
CA ASP A 86 -0.80 6.29 25.14
C ASP A 86 -2.00 5.33 25.05
N LYS A 87 -1.99 4.28 25.89
CA LYS A 87 -2.99 3.20 25.83
C LYS A 87 -4.25 3.53 26.60
N ASP A 88 -4.13 4.28 27.69
CA ASP A 88 -5.27 4.55 28.55
C ASP A 88 -6.07 5.72 28.00
N LYS A 89 -5.41 6.70 27.37
CA LYS A 89 -6.07 7.66 26.47
C LYS A 89 -6.70 7.00 25.23
N TYR A 90 -6.13 5.90 24.73
CA TYR A 90 -6.76 5.16 23.63
C TYR A 90 -8.06 4.50 24.10
N LYS A 91 -8.06 3.82 25.25
CA LYS A 91 -9.28 3.24 25.85
C LYS A 91 -10.37 4.30 26.07
N SER A 92 -10.04 5.44 26.67
CA SER A 92 -11.04 6.48 26.96
C SER A 92 -11.68 7.04 25.68
N LEU A 93 -10.91 7.22 24.60
CA LEU A 93 -11.42 7.63 23.29
C LEU A 93 -12.25 6.55 22.58
N ILE A 94 -12.01 5.27 22.90
CA ILE A 94 -12.86 4.15 22.43
C ILE A 94 -14.14 4.06 23.26
N GLU A 95 -14.08 4.30 24.57
CA GLU A 95 -15.25 4.35 25.47
C GLU A 95 -16.19 5.50 25.10
N GLU A 96 -15.66 6.72 24.97
CA GLU A 96 -16.36 7.90 24.44
C GLU A 96 -16.96 7.63 23.06
N GLY A 97 -16.16 7.03 22.16
CA GLY A 97 -16.60 6.72 20.80
C GLY A 97 -17.71 5.67 20.73
N ILE A 98 -17.68 4.65 21.58
CA ILE A 98 -18.70 3.59 21.63
C ILE A 98 -19.99 4.08 22.29
N ALA A 99 -19.91 4.96 23.31
CA ALA A 99 -21.07 5.59 23.92
C ALA A 99 -21.86 6.50 22.96
N LEU A 100 -21.29 6.84 21.80
CA LEU A 100 -21.92 7.60 20.72
C LEU A 100 -22.42 6.71 19.56
N LEU A 101 -22.25 5.38 19.63
CA LEU A 101 -22.81 4.46 18.65
C LEU A 101 -24.29 4.19 18.95
N LYS A 102 -25.07 3.96 17.89
CA LYS A 102 -26.50 3.60 18.01
C LYS A 102 -26.69 2.26 18.71
N ASP A 103 -27.93 2.03 19.15
CA ASP A 103 -28.43 0.79 19.72
C ASP A 103 -28.08 -0.46 18.88
N LYS A 104 -28.14 -1.61 19.54
CA LYS A 104 -27.83 -2.93 18.99
C LYS A 104 -28.54 -3.15 17.63
N PRO A 105 -27.81 -3.49 16.55
CA PRO A 105 -28.42 -3.71 15.23
C PRO A 105 -29.42 -4.88 15.29
N GLN A 106 -30.51 -4.76 14.55
CA GLN A 106 -31.60 -5.74 14.49
C GLN A 106 -31.54 -6.60 13.22
N ASN A 107 -30.87 -6.12 12.16
CA ASN A 107 -30.74 -6.83 10.89
C ASN A 107 -29.29 -6.80 10.32
N PRO A 108 -28.97 -7.63 9.31
CA PRO A 108 -27.62 -7.71 8.75
C PRO A 108 -27.11 -6.43 8.07
N THR A 109 -27.99 -5.54 7.60
CA THR A 109 -27.60 -4.28 6.97
C THR A 109 -27.14 -3.26 8.02
N GLU A 110 -27.91 -3.10 9.09
CA GLU A 110 -27.50 -2.32 10.27
C GLU A 110 -26.21 -2.87 10.91
N LEU A 111 -26.00 -4.20 10.87
CA LEU A 111 -24.78 -4.83 11.37
C LEU A 111 -23.54 -4.45 10.53
N ASP A 112 -23.66 -4.39 9.19
CA ASP A 112 -22.59 -3.90 8.32
C ASP A 112 -22.32 -2.40 8.58
N GLU A 113 -23.35 -1.55 8.74
CA GLU A 113 -23.20 -0.13 9.08
C GLU A 113 -22.56 0.10 10.46
N ALA A 114 -22.95 -0.69 11.47
CA ALA A 114 -22.37 -0.64 12.81
C ALA A 114 -20.88 -1.02 12.77
N PHE A 115 -20.47 -2.01 11.98
CA PHE A 115 -19.06 -2.35 11.78
C PHE A 115 -18.27 -1.25 11.04
N VAL A 116 -18.84 -0.57 10.04
CA VAL A 116 -18.20 0.62 9.43
C VAL A 116 -17.95 1.70 10.48
N THR A 117 -18.98 2.01 11.28
CA THR A 117 -18.93 3.09 12.28
C THR A 117 -17.98 2.76 13.43
N LEU A 118 -17.92 1.49 13.85
CA LEU A 118 -16.94 0.98 14.80
C LEU A 118 -15.50 1.10 14.27
N ASN A 119 -15.25 0.67 13.02
CA ASN A 119 -13.92 0.77 12.40
C ASN A 119 -13.48 2.24 12.23
N HIS A 120 -14.40 3.15 11.89
CA HIS A 120 -14.12 4.58 11.86
C HIS A 120 -13.75 5.10 13.25
N THR A 121 -14.51 4.73 14.29
CA THR A 121 -14.28 5.12 15.69
C THR A 121 -12.91 4.65 16.20
N ILE A 122 -12.60 3.37 15.97
CA ILE A 122 -11.29 2.77 16.27
C ILE A 122 -10.16 3.53 15.55
N THR A 123 -10.35 3.86 14.27
CA THR A 123 -9.34 4.59 13.48
C THR A 123 -9.15 6.02 13.98
N LYS A 124 -10.23 6.73 14.31
CA LYS A 124 -10.22 8.10 14.87
C LYS A 124 -9.47 8.14 16.20
N ALA A 125 -9.81 7.26 17.14
CA ALA A 125 -9.12 7.12 18.42
C ALA A 125 -7.62 6.80 18.21
N THR A 126 -7.32 5.83 17.34
CA THR A 126 -5.94 5.42 17.00
C THR A 126 -5.12 6.57 16.43
N VAL A 127 -5.67 7.39 15.53
CA VAL A 127 -4.98 8.55 14.94
C VAL A 127 -4.71 9.63 15.99
N ALA A 128 -5.61 9.84 16.95
CA ALA A 128 -5.44 10.82 18.02
C ALA A 128 -4.32 10.47 19.02
N VAL A 129 -4.06 9.17 19.26
CA VAL A 129 -2.96 8.70 20.13
C VAL A 129 -1.66 8.37 19.39
N ALA A 130 -1.70 8.24 18.05
CA ALA A 130 -0.55 7.81 17.26
C ALA A 130 0.65 8.77 17.39
N PRO A 131 1.86 8.29 17.74
CA PRO A 131 3.01 9.15 17.96
C PRO A 131 3.42 9.89 16.68
N LYS A 132 3.27 11.24 16.70
CA LYS A 132 3.50 12.14 15.55
C LYS A 132 4.75 11.74 14.76
N LYS A 133 4.58 11.38 13.48
CA LYS A 133 5.63 10.86 12.60
C LYS A 133 6.79 11.86 12.49
N LYS A 134 7.87 11.67 13.28
CA LYS A 134 9.08 12.52 13.20
C LYS A 134 9.59 12.55 11.76
N THR A 135 9.42 13.68 11.09
CA THR A 135 9.73 13.87 9.67
C THR A 135 11.23 13.74 9.44
N LYS A 136 11.67 12.53 9.06
CA LYS A 136 13.07 12.26 8.69
C LYS A 136 13.40 13.11 7.46
N LYS A 137 13.96 14.30 7.68
CA LYS A 137 14.47 15.21 6.62
C LYS A 137 15.31 14.37 5.67
N LYS A 138 14.81 14.13 4.44
CA LYS A 138 15.51 13.32 3.44
C LYS A 138 16.91 13.91 3.26
N LYS A 139 17.96 13.14 3.56
CA LYS A 139 19.34 13.60 3.34
C LYS A 139 19.47 13.94 1.86
N LYS A 140 19.68 15.23 1.55
CA LYS A 140 19.88 15.68 0.16
C LYS A 140 21.05 14.87 -0.42
N LYS A 141 20.81 14.12 -1.50
CA LYS A 141 21.91 13.53 -2.28
C LYS A 141 22.76 14.70 -2.80
N LEU A 142 24.08 14.55 -2.83
CA LEU A 142 24.93 15.48 -3.58
C LEU A 142 24.54 15.33 -5.06
N GLN A 143 24.20 16.46 -5.69
CA GLN A 143 23.77 16.49 -7.10
C GLN A 143 24.95 16.68 -8.06
N ILE A 144 26.10 17.10 -7.53
CA ILE A 144 27.31 17.44 -8.27
C ILE A 144 28.46 16.62 -7.67
N MET A 145 29.29 16.04 -8.53
CA MET A 145 30.38 15.14 -8.20
C MET A 145 31.58 15.46 -9.10
N THR A 146 32.30 16.54 -8.77
CA THR A 146 33.55 16.92 -9.45
C THR A 146 34.74 16.16 -8.86
N GLU A 147 35.88 16.20 -9.55
CA GLU A 147 37.14 15.62 -9.07
C GLU A 147 37.56 16.19 -7.70
N ASN A 148 37.37 17.50 -7.47
CA ASN A 148 37.57 18.13 -6.15
C ASN A 148 36.75 17.45 -5.05
N ILE A 149 35.49 17.10 -5.33
CA ILE A 149 34.61 16.38 -4.41
C ILE A 149 35.07 14.93 -4.24
N PHE A 150 35.48 14.23 -5.31
CA PHE A 150 36.02 12.86 -5.21
C PHE A 150 37.28 12.80 -4.36
N GLN A 151 38.25 13.70 -4.57
CA GLN A 151 39.45 13.80 -3.74
C GLN A 151 39.12 14.15 -2.29
N ALA A 152 38.20 15.08 -2.04
CA ALA A 152 37.79 15.42 -0.67
C ALA A 152 37.06 14.25 0.02
N ILE A 153 36.26 13.46 -0.71
CA ILE A 153 35.66 12.20 -0.23
C ILE A 153 36.76 11.17 0.08
N SER A 154 37.76 11.02 -0.79
CA SER A 154 38.87 10.08 -0.59
C SER A 154 39.72 10.44 0.64
N LYS A 155 40.19 11.69 0.73
CA LYS A 155 40.93 12.23 1.89
C LYS A 155 40.14 12.05 3.20
N LYS A 156 38.81 12.27 3.17
CA LYS A 156 37.92 12.00 4.32
C LYS A 156 37.76 10.52 4.65
N LYS A 157 37.65 9.62 3.66
CA LYS A 157 37.60 8.16 3.88
C LYS A 157 38.89 7.68 4.56
N ILE A 158 40.06 8.13 4.09
CA ILE A 158 41.37 7.78 4.66
C ILE A 158 41.49 8.27 6.11
N ALA A 159 41.16 9.53 6.38
CA ALA A 159 41.19 10.07 7.75
C ALA A 159 40.20 9.35 8.69
N PHE A 160 39.01 8.99 8.21
CA PHE A 160 38.05 8.21 8.98
C PHE A 160 38.54 6.77 9.24
N PHE A 161 39.24 6.15 8.28
CA PHE A 161 39.85 4.83 8.44
C PHE A 161 40.97 4.84 9.48
N LYS A 162 41.90 5.80 9.41
CA LYS A 162 42.96 5.98 10.43
C LYS A 162 42.37 6.22 11.83
N TRP A 163 41.36 7.07 11.96
CA TRP A 163 40.63 7.28 13.23
C TRP A 163 39.91 6.00 13.71
N LYS A 164 39.39 5.16 12.81
CA LYS A 164 38.78 3.86 13.17
C LYS A 164 39.81 2.84 13.64
N GLN A 165 40.99 2.77 13.01
CA GLN A 165 42.08 1.84 13.38
C GLN A 165 42.62 2.14 14.78
N ASN A 166 42.82 3.42 15.11
CA ASN A 166 43.34 3.86 16.42
C ASN A 166 42.28 3.82 17.54
N CYS A 167 41.42 2.80 17.55
CA CYS A 167 40.36 2.60 18.55
C CYS A 167 39.33 3.74 18.72
N ARG A 168 39.21 4.66 17.75
CA ARG A 168 38.25 5.78 17.74
C ARG A 168 38.45 6.76 18.91
N PRO A 169 39.59 7.48 18.98
CA PRO A 169 39.89 8.37 20.10
C PRO A 169 38.78 9.43 20.28
N SER A 170 38.37 9.61 21.54
CA SER A 170 37.35 10.58 21.95
C SER A 170 37.93 11.96 22.28
N ASP A 171 39.22 12.02 22.63
CA ASP A 171 39.95 13.26 22.90
C ASP A 171 39.86 14.24 21.70
N PRO A 172 39.40 15.49 21.92
CA PRO A 172 39.38 16.54 20.90
C PRO A 172 40.76 16.91 20.33
N ASN A 173 41.82 16.80 21.13
CA ASN A 173 43.18 17.23 20.78
C ASN A 173 43.95 16.16 20.00
N ASN A 174 43.49 14.91 20.04
CA ASN A 174 44.10 13.80 19.32
C ASN A 174 44.18 14.07 17.80
N SER A 175 45.35 13.84 17.23
CA SER A 175 45.67 14.12 15.82
C SER A 175 44.71 13.46 14.82
N TYR A 176 44.25 12.22 15.09
CA TYR A 176 43.28 11.53 14.23
C TYR A 176 41.87 12.15 14.34
N THR A 177 41.47 12.63 15.52
CA THR A 177 40.21 13.36 15.73
C THR A 177 40.23 14.69 14.97
N LEU A 178 41.32 15.45 15.09
CA LEU A 178 41.53 16.70 14.36
C LEU A 178 41.55 16.49 12.84
N GLN A 179 42.30 15.52 12.32
CA GLN A 179 42.38 15.23 10.88
C GLN A 179 41.00 14.82 10.30
N LYS A 180 40.22 14.03 11.04
CA LYS A 180 38.83 13.66 10.69
C LYS A 180 37.87 14.87 10.70
N LYS A 181 38.05 15.81 11.62
CA LYS A 181 37.28 17.08 11.70
C LYS A 181 37.62 17.99 10.51
N MET A 182 38.91 18.22 10.25
CA MET A 182 39.42 19.03 9.14
C MET A 182 38.97 18.50 7.77
N THR A 183 39.19 17.21 7.47
CA THR A 183 38.76 16.61 6.19
C THR A 183 37.24 16.61 6.02
N THR A 184 36.46 16.52 7.11
CA THR A 184 35.01 16.68 7.06
C THR A 184 34.58 18.11 6.73
N SER A 185 35.27 19.12 7.28
CA SER A 185 35.02 20.53 6.98
C SER A 185 35.40 20.87 5.53
N SER A 186 36.58 20.41 5.08
CA SER A 186 37.07 20.60 3.71
C SER A 186 36.09 20.06 2.66
N LEU A 187 35.58 18.83 2.84
CA LEU A 187 34.53 18.28 1.96
C LEU A 187 33.25 19.16 1.95
N GLN A 188 32.83 19.70 3.09
CA GLN A 188 31.68 20.61 3.12
C GLN A 188 31.96 21.94 2.40
N LYS A 189 33.19 22.47 2.48
CA LYS A 189 33.59 23.67 1.74
C LYS A 189 33.54 23.41 0.22
N GLN A 190 34.15 22.31 -0.25
CA GLN A 190 34.15 21.95 -1.67
C GLN A 190 32.72 21.74 -2.20
N CYS A 191 31.87 20.98 -1.51
CA CYS A 191 30.48 20.80 -1.94
C CYS A 191 29.65 22.10 -1.97
N ARG A 192 30.05 23.17 -1.25
CA ARG A 192 29.39 24.49 -1.36
C ARG A 192 29.88 25.27 -2.58
N ILE A 193 31.19 25.26 -2.83
CA ILE A 193 31.82 25.92 -3.99
C ILE A 193 31.24 25.37 -5.29
N GLU A 194 31.25 24.06 -5.46
CA GLU A 194 30.79 23.41 -6.70
C GLU A 194 29.28 23.60 -6.94
N VAL A 195 28.47 23.65 -5.88
CA VAL A 195 27.03 24.00 -5.96
C VAL A 195 26.80 25.46 -6.35
N ALA A 196 27.73 26.37 -6.02
CA ALA A 196 27.66 27.76 -6.48
C ALA A 196 28.09 27.86 -7.96
N LEU A 197 29.21 27.23 -8.34
CA LEU A 197 29.71 27.22 -9.72
C LEU A 197 28.70 26.63 -10.70
N HIS A 198 28.09 25.48 -10.38
CA HIS A 198 27.05 24.87 -11.22
C HIS A 198 25.85 25.80 -11.41
N LYS A 199 25.43 26.53 -10.38
CA LYS A 199 24.33 27.51 -10.49
C LYS A 199 24.68 28.72 -11.35
N ILE A 200 25.95 29.14 -11.35
CA ILE A 200 26.45 30.21 -12.24
C ILE A 200 26.43 29.69 -13.68
N GLN A 201 26.92 28.47 -13.93
CA GLN A 201 26.87 27.81 -15.25
C GLN A 201 25.44 27.58 -15.75
N GLU A 202 24.50 27.19 -14.89
CA GLU A 202 23.07 27.04 -15.24
C GLU A 202 22.42 28.39 -15.58
N ARG A 203 22.80 29.47 -14.89
CA ARG A 203 22.35 30.84 -15.22
C ARG A 203 22.90 31.31 -16.56
N GLN A 204 24.21 31.13 -16.79
CA GLN A 204 24.84 31.50 -18.04
C GLN A 204 24.19 30.78 -19.22
N LYS A 205 24.00 29.46 -19.12
CA LYS A 205 23.29 28.67 -20.14
C LYS A 205 21.85 29.14 -20.42
N ILE A 206 21.15 29.74 -19.44
CA ILE A 206 19.82 30.34 -19.67
C ILE A 206 19.93 31.65 -20.46
N ILE A 207 20.98 32.45 -20.22
CA ILE A 207 21.26 33.67 -20.98
C ILE A 207 21.66 33.30 -22.41
N ASP A 208 22.62 32.38 -22.58
CA ASP A 208 23.17 31.97 -23.88
C ASP A 208 22.11 31.34 -24.80
N THR A 209 21.18 30.56 -24.23
CA THR A 209 20.11 29.90 -25.00
C THR A 209 18.90 30.79 -25.27
N GLY A 210 18.71 31.87 -24.50
CA GLY A 210 17.56 32.77 -24.65
C GLY A 210 17.45 33.45 -26.01
N TYR A 211 18.56 33.57 -26.75
CA TYR A 211 18.61 34.16 -28.10
C TYR A 211 18.56 33.13 -29.25
N ASN A 212 18.85 31.85 -28.97
CA ASN A 212 19.14 30.85 -30.02
C ASN A 212 18.27 29.58 -29.98
N ASP A 213 17.78 29.16 -28.81
CA ASP A 213 16.95 27.95 -28.66
C ASP A 213 15.88 28.16 -27.58
N SER A 214 14.68 28.54 -28.03
CA SER A 214 13.53 28.79 -27.17
C SER A 214 13.05 27.51 -26.45
N LEU A 215 13.19 26.33 -27.05
CA LEU A 215 12.78 25.07 -26.45
C LEU A 215 13.72 24.66 -25.31
N LEU A 216 15.04 24.81 -25.49
CA LEU A 216 16.03 24.59 -24.44
C LEU A 216 15.94 25.66 -23.36
N PHE A 217 15.75 26.93 -23.71
CA PHE A 217 15.49 28.02 -22.76
C PHE A 217 14.29 27.69 -21.86
N TYR A 218 13.11 27.42 -22.45
CA TYR A 218 11.92 27.05 -21.68
C TYR A 218 12.11 25.73 -20.91
N SER A 219 12.90 24.78 -21.42
CA SER A 219 13.28 23.55 -20.69
C SER A 219 14.15 23.84 -19.46
N LEU A 220 15.11 24.76 -19.54
CA LEU A 220 15.94 25.19 -18.41
C LEU A 220 15.13 25.98 -17.36
N ILE A 221 14.27 26.90 -17.81
CA ILE A 221 13.31 27.60 -16.94
C ILE A 221 12.35 26.60 -16.26
N LYS A 222 11.85 25.59 -16.99
CA LYS A 222 10.99 24.53 -16.45
C LYS A 222 11.73 23.57 -15.51
N LYS A 223 13.04 23.36 -15.68
CA LYS A 223 13.89 22.66 -14.67
C LYS A 223 14.02 23.46 -13.37
N GLN A 224 14.01 24.80 -13.42
CA GLN A 224 13.94 25.63 -12.21
C GLN A 224 12.52 25.68 -11.60
N ARG A 225 11.45 25.66 -12.42
CA ARG A 225 10.07 25.91 -11.98
C ARG A 225 9.20 24.68 -11.67
N GLY A 226 9.39 23.52 -12.32
CA GLY A 226 8.60 22.29 -12.07
C GLY A 226 8.04 21.61 -13.33
N LYS A 227 7.46 20.41 -13.20
CA LYS A 227 7.00 19.58 -14.33
C LYS A 227 5.50 19.73 -14.66
N LEU A 228 5.23 19.67 -15.96
CA LEU A 228 3.94 19.41 -16.63
C LEU A 228 4.21 18.32 -17.69
N SER A 229 3.34 17.31 -17.79
CA SER A 229 3.48 16.08 -18.60
C SER A 229 2.68 16.09 -19.92
N ARG A 230 3.01 15.19 -20.86
CA ARG A 230 2.40 15.05 -22.21
C ARG A 230 1.70 13.69 -22.40
N PHE A 231 0.94 13.56 -23.49
CA PHE A 231 0.10 12.42 -23.88
C PHE A 231 0.78 11.46 -24.89
N ILE A 232 0.04 10.44 -25.34
CA ILE A 232 0.35 9.49 -26.45
C ILE A 232 -0.80 9.57 -27.46
N GLU A 233 -0.50 9.40 -28.75
CA GLU A 233 -1.42 9.78 -29.85
C GLU A 233 -1.95 8.60 -30.71
N GLU A 234 -1.32 7.41 -30.72
CA GLU A 234 -1.69 6.28 -31.61
C GLU A 234 -1.59 4.86 -30.99
N LEU A 235 -2.33 3.89 -31.57
CA LEU A 235 -2.36 2.45 -31.21
C LEU A 235 -2.86 1.57 -32.39
N THR A 236 -2.40 0.32 -32.53
CA THR A 236 -2.95 -0.68 -33.47
C THR A 236 -3.42 -1.94 -32.72
N VAL A 237 -4.59 -2.50 -33.08
CA VAL A 237 -5.16 -3.73 -32.48
C VAL A 237 -5.88 -4.56 -33.55
N LYS A 238 -5.50 -5.84 -33.73
CA LYS A 238 -6.11 -6.76 -34.71
C LYS A 238 -6.28 -6.10 -36.09
N GLU A 239 -5.17 -5.56 -36.62
CA GLU A 239 -5.09 -4.85 -37.92
C GLU A 239 -5.86 -3.51 -38.01
N GLU A 240 -6.70 -3.15 -37.03
CA GLU A 240 -7.32 -1.82 -36.93
C GLU A 240 -6.38 -0.80 -36.28
N LEU A 241 -6.30 0.41 -36.85
CA LEU A 241 -5.47 1.53 -36.39
C LEU A 241 -6.32 2.61 -35.70
N PHE A 242 -5.84 3.11 -34.56
CA PHE A 242 -6.56 4.03 -33.68
C PHE A 242 -5.71 5.27 -33.37
N LEU A 243 -5.93 6.35 -34.14
CA LEU A 243 -5.12 7.58 -34.15
C LEU A 243 -5.65 8.73 -33.25
N SER A 244 -6.41 8.42 -32.19
CA SER A 244 -6.82 9.44 -31.22
C SER A 244 -6.95 8.85 -29.81
N PRO A 245 -6.73 9.61 -28.72
CA PRO A 245 -6.74 9.06 -27.36
C PRO A 245 -8.03 8.32 -26.98
N GLU A 246 -9.18 8.72 -27.53
CA GLU A 246 -10.46 8.03 -27.32
C GLU A 246 -10.55 6.72 -28.12
N ASN A 247 -10.08 6.74 -29.37
CA ASN A 247 -10.06 5.58 -30.24
C ASN A 247 -9.05 4.53 -29.75
N VAL A 248 -7.89 4.96 -29.25
CA VAL A 248 -6.89 4.13 -28.53
C VAL A 248 -7.57 3.33 -27.41
N MET A 249 -8.43 3.97 -26.61
CA MET A 249 -9.20 3.27 -25.56
C MET A 249 -10.26 2.31 -26.10
N LYS A 250 -10.90 2.61 -27.24
CA LYS A 250 -11.83 1.68 -27.92
C LYS A 250 -11.11 0.42 -28.41
N GLY A 251 -9.93 0.56 -29.02
CA GLY A 251 -9.09 -0.56 -29.46
C GLY A 251 -8.71 -1.49 -28.31
N TRP A 252 -8.26 -0.94 -27.18
CA TRP A 252 -7.99 -1.71 -25.96
C TRP A 252 -9.21 -2.46 -25.43
N ASN A 253 -10.36 -1.80 -25.34
CA ASN A 253 -11.61 -2.42 -24.88
C ASN A 253 -12.06 -3.58 -25.80
N LYS A 254 -11.92 -3.42 -27.12
CA LYS A 254 -12.21 -4.47 -28.11
C LYS A 254 -11.29 -5.68 -27.92
N HIS A 255 -9.99 -5.47 -27.73
CA HIS A 255 -9.02 -6.55 -27.51
C HIS A 255 -9.35 -7.42 -26.28
N PHE A 256 -9.57 -6.79 -25.13
CA PHE A 256 -9.78 -7.52 -23.87
C PHE A 256 -11.22 -8.02 -23.69
N GLY A 257 -12.22 -7.37 -24.31
CA GLY A 257 -13.63 -7.80 -24.25
C GLY A 257 -13.89 -9.16 -24.92
N ASP A 258 -13.12 -9.50 -25.95
CA ASP A 258 -13.20 -10.82 -26.61
C ASP A 258 -12.64 -11.93 -25.73
N LEU A 259 -11.52 -11.66 -25.03
CA LEU A 259 -10.84 -12.63 -24.16
C LEU A 259 -11.63 -12.98 -22.88
N ALA A 260 -12.65 -12.20 -22.53
CA ALA A 260 -13.40 -12.34 -21.27
C ALA A 260 -14.68 -13.21 -21.38
N LYS A 261 -15.09 -13.63 -22.59
CA LYS A 261 -16.38 -14.32 -22.81
C LYS A 261 -16.25 -15.85 -22.70
N LYS A 262 -16.96 -16.45 -21.73
CA LYS A 262 -16.97 -17.91 -21.48
C LYS A 262 -17.51 -18.79 -22.63
N SER A 263 -18.22 -18.22 -23.60
CA SER A 263 -18.96 -18.95 -24.64
C SER A 263 -18.09 -19.79 -25.59
N ASN A 264 -16.78 -19.55 -25.63
CA ASN A 264 -15.91 -20.04 -26.70
C ASN A 264 -14.98 -21.19 -26.26
N ASN A 265 -15.26 -21.85 -25.12
CA ASN A 265 -14.45 -22.96 -24.62
C ASN A 265 -15.31 -24.19 -24.30
N THR A 266 -15.15 -25.25 -25.09
CA THR A 266 -15.96 -26.47 -25.11
C THR A 266 -15.69 -27.46 -23.96
N SER A 267 -14.78 -27.15 -23.04
CA SER A 267 -14.21 -28.11 -22.07
C SER A 267 -14.78 -28.07 -20.64
N PHE A 268 -15.85 -27.32 -20.37
CA PHE A 268 -16.30 -27.03 -19.00
C PHE A 268 -17.52 -27.88 -18.55
N ASP A 269 -17.31 -28.89 -17.70
CA ASP A 269 -18.41 -29.65 -17.08
C ASP A 269 -19.12 -28.85 -15.97
N THR A 270 -20.46 -28.83 -16.05
CA THR A 270 -21.35 -28.16 -15.09
C THR A 270 -22.06 -29.13 -14.14
N LYS A 271 -21.96 -30.45 -14.34
CA LYS A 271 -22.57 -31.46 -13.46
C LYS A 271 -21.77 -31.63 -12.16
N TYR A 272 -20.44 -31.75 -12.25
CA TYR A 272 -19.56 -31.91 -11.09
C TYR A 272 -19.65 -30.76 -10.07
N LEU A 273 -19.82 -29.52 -10.53
CA LEU A 273 -20.00 -28.35 -9.66
C LEU A 273 -21.18 -28.53 -8.67
N LYS A 274 -22.30 -29.06 -9.19
CA LYS A 274 -23.58 -29.13 -8.47
C LYS A 274 -23.66 -30.25 -7.43
N SER A 275 -22.77 -31.24 -7.45
CA SER A 275 -22.72 -32.28 -6.41
C SER A 275 -21.98 -31.79 -5.16
N VAL A 276 -20.82 -31.15 -5.35
CA VAL A 276 -19.97 -30.60 -4.27
C VAL A 276 -20.74 -29.59 -3.40
N GLU A 277 -21.59 -28.77 -4.02
CA GLU A 277 -22.44 -27.80 -3.32
C GLU A 277 -23.46 -28.45 -2.36
N LYS A 278 -24.12 -29.53 -2.77
CA LYS A 278 -25.13 -30.21 -1.94
C LYS A 278 -24.51 -30.86 -0.71
N GLU A 279 -23.31 -31.46 -0.86
CA GLU A 279 -22.60 -32.10 0.24
C GLU A 279 -22.17 -31.09 1.30
N ALA A 280 -21.56 -29.97 0.87
CA ALA A 280 -21.12 -28.91 1.76
C ALA A 280 -22.29 -28.28 2.55
N PHE A 281 -23.45 -28.10 1.92
CA PHE A 281 -24.62 -27.51 2.59
C PHE A 281 -25.18 -28.41 3.69
N LYS A 282 -25.17 -29.74 3.50
CA LYS A 282 -25.66 -30.70 4.50
C LYS A 282 -24.82 -30.68 5.78
N ILE A 283 -23.49 -30.74 5.62
CA ILE A 283 -22.52 -30.76 6.73
C ILE A 283 -22.65 -29.52 7.66
N CYS A 284 -23.11 -28.39 7.13
CA CYS A 284 -23.27 -27.15 7.90
C CYS A 284 -24.54 -27.07 8.75
N LYS A 285 -25.62 -27.84 8.43
CA LYS A 285 -26.85 -27.84 9.23
C LYS A 285 -26.71 -28.66 10.51
N ASP A 286 -26.16 -29.85 10.40
CA ASP A 286 -26.26 -30.91 11.43
C ASP A 286 -25.37 -30.68 12.67
N LYS A 287 -24.83 -29.46 12.86
CA LYS A 287 -23.89 -29.11 13.95
C LYS A 287 -24.10 -27.73 14.59
N TYR A 288 -25.19 -27.01 14.26
CA TYR A 288 -25.43 -25.66 14.80
C TYR A 288 -26.07 -25.71 16.20
N ILE A 289 -25.25 -25.81 17.24
CA ILE A 289 -25.67 -25.56 18.62
C ILE A 289 -25.63 -24.04 18.83
N HIS A 290 -26.79 -23.42 19.08
CA HIS A 290 -26.86 -22.01 19.48
C HIS A 290 -26.45 -21.86 20.94
N GLN A 291 -25.15 -21.64 21.16
CA GLN A 291 -24.62 -21.16 22.42
C GLN A 291 -24.48 -19.63 22.37
N GLU A 292 -24.95 -18.93 23.41
CA GLU A 292 -24.77 -17.48 23.49
C GLU A 292 -23.29 -17.13 23.68
N ILE A 293 -22.77 -16.25 22.81
CA ILE A 293 -21.36 -15.83 22.83
C ILE A 293 -21.13 -14.96 24.07
N SER A 294 -20.25 -15.39 24.98
CA SER A 294 -19.96 -14.64 26.19
C SER A 294 -18.87 -13.58 25.99
N ASN A 295 -18.86 -12.54 26.82
CA ASN A 295 -17.75 -11.56 26.83
C ASN A 295 -16.41 -12.25 27.16
N GLU A 296 -16.40 -13.27 28.02
CA GLU A 296 -15.19 -14.06 28.30
C GLU A 296 -14.66 -14.78 27.06
N GLU A 297 -15.53 -15.35 26.23
CA GLU A 297 -15.15 -16.00 24.97
C GLU A 297 -14.57 -15.00 23.98
N ILE A 298 -15.15 -13.81 23.87
CA ILE A 298 -14.63 -12.72 23.03
C ILE A 298 -13.27 -12.25 23.54
N LYS A 299 -13.11 -12.06 24.85
CA LYS A 299 -11.84 -11.69 25.51
C LYS A 299 -10.76 -12.77 25.30
N LYS A 300 -11.16 -14.05 25.35
CA LYS A 300 -10.34 -15.24 25.07
C LYS A 300 -10.04 -15.45 23.57
N ALA A 301 -10.84 -14.88 22.67
CA ALA A 301 -10.59 -14.85 21.24
C ALA A 301 -9.65 -13.69 20.86
N VAL A 302 -9.93 -12.47 21.36
CA VAL A 302 -9.12 -11.27 21.13
C VAL A 302 -7.69 -11.45 21.66
N SER A 303 -7.52 -12.02 22.85
CA SER A 303 -6.19 -12.33 23.41
C SER A 303 -5.41 -13.41 22.63
N LYS A 304 -6.09 -14.23 21.82
CA LYS A 304 -5.47 -15.20 20.89
C LYS A 304 -5.17 -14.62 19.50
N LEU A 305 -5.56 -13.38 19.21
CA LEU A 305 -5.27 -12.76 17.92
C LEU A 305 -3.75 -12.56 17.76
N ASN A 306 -3.25 -12.96 16.59
CA ASN A 306 -1.82 -12.82 16.30
C ASN A 306 -1.48 -11.34 16.04
N THR A 307 -0.61 -10.76 16.87
CA THR A 307 -0.06 -9.41 16.64
C THR A 307 0.85 -9.37 15.40
N ASN A 308 1.16 -8.16 14.95
CA ASN A 308 2.05 -7.82 13.84
C ASN A 308 1.64 -8.35 12.46
N LYS A 309 0.49 -9.04 12.34
CA LYS A 309 -0.14 -9.45 11.07
C LYS A 309 -0.54 -8.24 10.22
N ALA A 310 -0.98 -8.49 8.99
CA ALA A 310 -1.43 -7.41 8.11
C ALA A 310 -2.65 -6.66 8.69
N GLU A 311 -2.86 -5.44 8.21
CA GLU A 311 -4.10 -4.69 8.45
C GLU A 311 -5.23 -5.26 7.57
N ASP A 312 -6.47 -5.11 8.01
CA ASP A 312 -7.66 -5.46 7.22
C ASP A 312 -7.90 -4.43 6.10
N PHE A 313 -9.03 -4.57 5.38
CA PHE A 313 -9.44 -3.60 4.36
C PHE A 313 -9.55 -2.15 4.89
N ASN A 314 -9.91 -1.98 6.16
CA ASN A 314 -10.14 -0.68 6.80
C ASN A 314 -8.90 -0.10 7.50
N GLY A 315 -7.74 -0.79 7.46
CA GLY A 315 -6.54 -0.36 8.19
C GLY A 315 -6.53 -0.73 9.68
N VAL A 316 -7.40 -1.64 10.10
CA VAL A 316 -7.51 -2.17 11.47
C VAL A 316 -6.55 -3.35 11.66
N THR A 317 -5.86 -3.40 12.79
CA THR A 317 -4.98 -4.54 13.17
C THR A 317 -5.44 -5.19 14.47
N ALA A 318 -4.99 -6.43 14.71
CA ALA A 318 -5.29 -7.18 15.94
C ALA A 318 -5.01 -6.39 17.23
N GLU A 319 -3.94 -5.59 17.24
CA GLU A 319 -3.57 -4.73 18.37
C GLU A 319 -4.64 -3.70 18.74
N TYR A 320 -5.49 -3.28 17.81
CA TYR A 320 -6.53 -2.27 18.06
C TYR A 320 -7.61 -2.82 18.99
N PHE A 321 -7.91 -4.13 18.87
CA PHE A 321 -8.79 -4.87 19.77
C PHE A 321 -8.07 -5.30 21.06
N ILE A 322 -6.82 -5.79 20.97
CA ILE A 322 -6.03 -6.23 22.14
C ILE A 322 -5.69 -5.05 23.10
N HIS A 323 -5.77 -3.80 22.65
CA HIS A 323 -5.54 -2.61 23.47
C HIS A 323 -6.78 -1.73 23.65
N GLY A 324 -7.95 -2.17 23.18
CA GLY A 324 -9.22 -1.48 23.41
C GLY A 324 -9.68 -1.54 24.87
N SER A 325 -10.81 -0.89 25.13
CA SER A 325 -11.53 -0.95 26.41
C SER A 325 -12.41 -2.20 26.53
N GLU A 326 -12.93 -2.45 27.75
CA GLU A 326 -13.92 -3.51 27.95
C GLU A 326 -15.20 -3.25 27.13
N SER A 327 -15.60 -1.98 27.00
CA SER A 327 -16.74 -1.54 26.19
C SER A 327 -16.64 -1.96 24.72
N LEU A 328 -15.42 -2.09 24.16
CA LEU A 328 -15.22 -2.63 22.82
C LEU A 328 -15.53 -4.12 22.74
N LEU A 329 -15.22 -4.89 23.77
CA LEU A 329 -15.53 -6.33 23.82
C LEU A 329 -17.03 -6.57 23.99
N LEU A 330 -17.68 -5.77 24.86
CA LEU A 330 -19.14 -5.78 25.05
C LEU A 330 -19.89 -5.36 23.78
N TYR A 331 -19.42 -4.33 23.07
CA TYR A 331 -20.04 -3.93 21.79
C TYR A 331 -19.86 -5.01 20.72
N LEU A 332 -18.67 -5.62 20.61
CA LEU A 332 -18.48 -6.78 19.73
C LEU A 332 -19.41 -7.96 20.09
N GLN A 333 -19.72 -8.18 21.36
CA GLN A 333 -20.70 -9.18 21.80
C GLN A 333 -22.10 -8.88 21.26
N GLN A 334 -22.54 -7.62 21.35
CA GLN A 334 -23.83 -7.17 20.80
C GLN A 334 -23.92 -7.35 19.29
N LEU A 335 -22.83 -7.07 18.56
CA LEU A 335 -22.75 -7.25 17.11
C LEU A 335 -22.80 -8.74 16.71
N PHE A 336 -22.05 -9.62 17.38
CA PHE A 336 -22.05 -11.05 17.06
C PHE A 336 -23.33 -11.79 17.49
N ALA A 337 -24.10 -11.24 18.44
CA ALA A 337 -25.37 -11.83 18.91
C ALA A 337 -26.45 -11.99 17.81
N LEU A 338 -26.32 -11.30 16.66
CA LEU A 338 -27.18 -11.53 15.49
C LEU A 338 -26.92 -12.84 14.75
N ASN A 339 -25.92 -13.65 15.17
CA ASN A 339 -25.51 -14.91 14.53
C ASN A 339 -25.23 -14.79 13.01
N SER A 340 -24.94 -13.58 12.53
CA SER A 340 -24.65 -13.28 11.13
C SER A 340 -23.27 -12.65 11.00
N VAL A 341 -22.54 -13.05 9.97
CA VAL A 341 -21.22 -12.49 9.66
C VAL A 341 -21.44 -11.33 8.69
N THR A 342 -20.90 -10.14 9.00
CA THR A 342 -20.90 -8.97 8.11
C THR A 342 -20.37 -9.29 6.72
N TYR A 343 -20.77 -8.51 5.71
CA TYR A 343 -20.10 -8.55 4.42
C TYR A 343 -18.64 -8.08 4.55
N LEU A 344 -18.37 -7.11 5.42
CA LEU A 344 -17.01 -6.64 5.74
C LEU A 344 -16.09 -7.75 6.26
N LEU A 345 -16.51 -8.55 7.25
CA LEU A 345 -15.69 -9.67 7.77
C LEU A 345 -15.52 -10.83 6.78
N LYS A 346 -16.27 -10.84 5.66
CA LYS A 346 -16.03 -11.78 4.56
C LYS A 346 -14.87 -11.31 3.67
N ILE A 347 -14.49 -10.03 3.65
CA ILE A 347 -13.49 -9.46 2.71
C ILE A 347 -12.11 -10.10 2.86
N GLY A 348 -11.63 -10.71 1.78
CA GLY A 348 -10.26 -11.23 1.68
C GLY A 348 -9.30 -10.13 1.23
N THR A 349 -8.28 -9.83 2.05
CA THR A 349 -7.25 -8.84 1.71
C THR A 349 -6.02 -9.54 1.12
N LEU A 350 -5.48 -9.04 0.00
CA LEU A 350 -4.55 -9.75 -0.88
C LEU A 350 -3.14 -9.17 -0.82
N PHE A 351 -2.39 -9.63 0.17
CA PHE A 351 -0.97 -9.34 0.30
C PHE A 351 -0.14 -10.36 -0.48
N GLN A 352 0.51 -9.93 -1.55
CA GLN A 352 1.52 -10.77 -2.21
C GLN A 352 2.71 -10.96 -1.27
N MET A 353 3.13 -12.21 -1.09
CA MET A 353 4.15 -12.60 -0.11
C MET A 353 5.36 -13.25 -0.78
N TYR A 354 6.53 -12.61 -0.66
CA TYR A 354 7.80 -13.26 -0.98
C TYR A 354 8.09 -14.37 0.04
N LYS A 355 8.28 -15.61 -0.44
CA LYS A 355 8.60 -16.76 0.44
C LYS A 355 9.92 -16.59 1.23
N ASN A 356 10.82 -15.72 0.80
CA ASN A 356 12.15 -15.53 1.39
C ASN A 356 12.45 -14.07 1.78
N LYS A 357 13.06 -13.87 2.96
CA LYS A 357 13.53 -12.55 3.44
C LYS A 357 14.66 -11.94 2.59
N GLY A 358 15.39 -12.75 1.82
CA GLY A 358 16.51 -12.30 0.99
C GLY A 358 16.09 -11.49 -0.23
N ASP A 359 14.96 -11.84 -0.83
CA ASP A 359 14.47 -11.35 -2.13
C ASP A 359 14.36 -9.82 -2.24
N ILE A 360 14.01 -9.16 -1.13
CA ILE A 360 13.79 -7.72 -1.02
C ILE A 360 15.11 -6.91 -1.19
N LYS A 361 16.29 -7.56 -1.07
CA LYS A 361 17.59 -6.88 -1.27
C LYS A 361 17.81 -6.48 -2.74
N ASN A 362 17.33 -7.28 -3.69
CA ASN A 362 17.55 -7.03 -5.12
C ASN A 362 16.62 -5.94 -5.65
N ASP A 363 15.41 -5.79 -5.10
CA ASP A 363 14.48 -4.72 -5.46
C ASP A 363 14.99 -3.31 -5.19
N LYS A 364 15.96 -3.13 -4.29
CA LYS A 364 16.56 -1.83 -4.01
C LYS A 364 17.72 -1.47 -4.96
N LYS A 365 17.92 -2.27 -6.02
CA LYS A 365 18.93 -2.11 -7.07
C LYS A 365 18.35 -2.02 -8.49
N ILE A 366 17.06 -1.69 -8.63
CA ILE A 366 16.40 -1.29 -9.88
C ILE A 366 15.68 0.03 -9.62
#